data_AF-A0A925VK87-F1
#
_entry.id   AF-A0A925VK87-F1
#
_cell.length_a   1.000
_cell.length_b   1.000
_cell.length_c   1.000
_cell.angle_alpha   90.00
_cell.angle_beta   90.00
_cell.angle_gamma   90.00
#
_symmetry.space_group_name_H-M   'P 1'
#
loop_
_entity.id
_entity.type
_entity.pdbx_description
1 polymer ?
#
loop_
_entity_poly.entity_id
_entity_poly.type
_entity_poly.pdbx_seq_one_letter_code
_entity_poly.pdbx_strand_id
1 'polypeptide(L)' 'MPRSFTVERENMPEVVRGWLKAVGLDEEDLVELIFTENEVLLRRPTSPQLRAWAKGVSDKYDQTFRELIGL' A
#
# COMPACT_ATOMS: atom_id res chain seq x y z
N MET A 1 3.00 -11.97 -11.00
CA MET A 1 1.83 -11.88 -10.10
C MET A 1 1.59 -10.41 -9.77
N PRO A 2 0.34 -9.94 -9.62
CA PRO A 2 0.10 -8.55 -9.19
C PRO A 2 0.76 -8.33 -7.82
N ARG A 3 1.56 -7.26 -7.70
CA ARG A 3 2.31 -6.93 -6.47
C ARG A 3 1.40 -6.45 -5.33
N SER A 4 0.14 -6.16 -5.61
CA SER A 4 -0.87 -5.72 -4.65
C SER A 4 -2.24 -6.28 -5.00
N PHE A 5 -3.03 -6.63 -3.98
CA PHE A 5 -4.40 -7.13 -4.10
C PHE A 5 -5.30 -6.39 -3.11
N THR A 6 -6.41 -5.82 -3.59
CA THR A 6 -7.41 -5.17 -2.73
C THR A 6 -8.57 -6.13 -2.50
N VAL A 7 -8.98 -6.28 -1.25
CA VAL A 7 -10.00 -7.24 -0.82
C VAL A 7 -10.86 -6.64 0.28
N GLU A 8 -12.14 -7.03 0.29
CA GLU A 8 -13.06 -6.69 1.37
C GLU A 8 -12.64 -7.41 2.65
N ARG A 9 -12.58 -6.67 3.76
CA ARG A 9 -12.17 -7.19 5.08
C ARG A 9 -13.00 -8.40 5.49
N GLU A 10 -14.30 -8.40 5.20
CA GLU A 10 -15.23 -9.47 5.55
C GLU A 10 -14.89 -10.81 4.89
N ASN A 11 -14.32 -10.75 3.68
CA ASN A 11 -13.92 -11.93 2.89
C ASN A 11 -12.59 -12.54 3.35
N MET A 12 -11.91 -11.95 4.34
CA MET A 12 -10.64 -12.47 4.86
C MET A 12 -10.82 -13.53 5.96
N PRO A 13 -9.88 -14.48 6.09
CA PRO A 13 -9.85 -15.40 7.22
C PRO A 13 -9.80 -14.66 8.57
N GLU A 14 -10.40 -15.26 9.60
CA GLU A 14 -10.50 -14.65 10.93
C GLU A 14 -9.13 -14.27 11.53
N VAL A 15 -8.11 -15.11 11.31
CA VAL A 15 -6.73 -14.83 11.75
C VAL A 15 -6.20 -13.53 11.14
N VAL A 16 -6.45 -13.31 9.85
CA VAL A 16 -6.00 -12.11 9.13
C VAL A 16 -6.79 -10.88 9.59
N ARG A 17 -8.10 -11.03 9.84
CA ARG A 17 -8.91 -9.96 10.46
C ARG A 17 -8.37 -9.56 11.83
N GLY A 18 -7.90 -10.53 12.62
CA GLY A 18 -7.19 -10.27 13.88
C GLY A 18 -5.95 -9.39 13.72
N TRP A 19 -5.17 -9.60 12.65
CA TRP A 19 -4.02 -8.75 12.33
C TRP A 19 -4.44 -7.32 11.97
N LEU A 20 -5.50 -7.17 11.16
CA LEU A 20 -6.05 -5.85 10.79
C LEU A 20 -6.44 -5.04 12.02
N LYS A 21 -7.07 -5.70 13.01
CA LYS A 21 -7.37 -5.08 14.30
C LYS A 21 -6.11 -4.62 15.05
N ALA A 22 -5.06 -5.46 15.07
CA ALA A 22 -3.81 -5.13 15.74
C ALA A 22 -3.09 -3.91 15.12
N VAL A 23 -3.30 -3.66 13.82
CA VAL A 23 -2.69 -2.54 13.08
C VAL A 23 -3.64 -1.36 12.85
N GLY A 24 -4.83 -1.38 13.47
CA GLY A 24 -5.80 -0.26 13.39
C GLY A 24 -6.52 -0.12 12.05
N LEU A 25 -6.76 -1.23 11.34
CA LEU A 25 -7.49 -1.32 10.07
C LEU A 25 -8.84 -2.06 10.18
N ASP A 26 -9.39 -2.22 11.39
CA ASP A 26 -10.61 -3.01 11.63
C ASP A 26 -11.88 -2.34 11.06
N GLU A 27 -11.88 -1.01 10.97
CA GLU A 27 -12.99 -0.20 10.46
C GLU A 27 -12.93 0.00 8.93
N GLU A 28 -11.92 -0.55 8.26
CA GLU A 28 -11.76 -0.40 6.82
C GLU A 28 -12.54 -1.49 6.08
N ASP A 29 -13.49 -1.09 5.22
CA ASP A 29 -14.27 -2.04 4.40
C ASP A 29 -13.37 -2.79 3.40
N LEU A 30 -12.40 -2.06 2.84
CA LEU A 30 -11.44 -2.56 1.88
C LEU A 30 -10.04 -2.45 2.46
N VAL A 31 -9.21 -3.45 2.22
CA VAL A 31 -7.80 -3.46 2.61
C VAL A 31 -6.95 -3.88 1.42
N GLU A 32 -5.77 -3.29 1.29
CA GLU A 32 -4.80 -3.65 0.26
C GLU A 32 -3.67 -4.48 0.88
N LEU A 33 -3.49 -5.69 0.34
CA LEU A 33 -2.39 -6.60 0.63
C LEU A 33 -1.28 -6.36 -0.39
N ILE A 34 -0.08 -6.03 0.07
CA ILE A 34 1.11 -5.90 -0.80
C ILE A 34 2.02 -7.08 -0.53
N PHE A 35 2.32 -7.84 -1.58
CA PHE A 35 3.22 -8.99 -1.50
C PHE A 35 4.62 -8.56 -1.90
N THR A 36 5.56 -8.71 -0.98
CA THR A 36 7.00 -8.58 -1.26
C THR A 36 7.63 -9.98 -1.29
N GLU A 37 8.96 -10.07 -1.47
CA GLU A 37 9.65 -11.36 -1.48
C GLU A 37 9.58 -12.09 -0.13
N ASN A 38 9.56 -11.35 0.99
CA ASN A 38 9.70 -11.92 2.33
C ASN A 38 8.51 -11.66 3.25
N GLU A 39 7.65 -10.69 2.91
CA GLU A 39 6.60 -10.21 3.80
C GLU A 39 5.34 -9.76 3.05
N VAL A 40 4.23 -9.72 3.80
CA VAL A 40 2.95 -9.17 3.36
C VAL A 40 2.68 -7.89 4.14
N LEU A 41 2.51 -6.77 3.44
CA LEU A 41 2.15 -5.50 4.05
C LEU A 41 0.63 -5.32 3.97
N LEU A 42 0.02 -4.99 5.10
CA LEU A 42 -1.39 -4.62 5.22
C LEU A 42 -1.50 -3.10 5.24
N ARG A 43 -2.24 -2.51 4.30
CA ARG A 43 -2.48 -1.06 4.29
C ARG A 43 -3.90 -0.71 3.91
N ARG A 44 -4.29 0.52 4.23
CA ARG A 44 -5.49 1.14 3.65
C ARG A 44 -5.37 1.18 2.12
N PRO A 45 -6.46 0.96 1.38
CA PRO A 45 -6.44 1.06 -0.07
C PRO A 45 -5.99 2.47 -0.45
N THR A 46 -4.91 2.56 -1.21
CA THR A 46 -4.50 3.87 -1.73
C THR A 46 -5.48 4.27 -2.83
N SER A 47 -6.17 5.40 -2.67
CA SER A 47 -7.01 5.98 -3.72
C SER A 47 -6.23 5.98 -5.05
N PRO A 48 -6.80 5.47 -6.15
CA PRO A 48 -6.13 5.46 -7.44
C PRO A 48 -5.66 6.85 -7.87
N GLN A 49 -6.44 7.88 -7.55
CA GLN A 49 -6.09 9.29 -7.80
C GLN A 49 -4.89 9.72 -6.94
N LEU A 50 -4.86 9.31 -5.67
CA LEU A 50 -3.77 9.62 -4.75
C LEU A 50 -2.47 8.90 -5.15
N ARG A 51 -2.59 7.68 -5.70
CA ARG A 51 -1.48 6.91 -6.27
C ARG A 51 -0.89 7.60 -7.51
N ALA A 52 -1.75 8.09 -8.41
CA ALA A 52 -1.35 8.83 -9.59
C ALA A 52 -0.68 10.18 -9.23
N TRP A 53 -1.25 10.88 -8.25
CA TRP A 53 -0.66 12.10 -7.69
C TRP A 53 0.70 11.85 -7.03
N ALA A 54 0.80 10.84 -6.16
CA ALA A 54 2.03 10.50 -5.45
C ALA A 54 3.16 10.10 -6.41
N LYS A 55 2.84 9.38 -7.51
CA LYS A 55 3.82 9.06 -8.55
C LYS A 55 4.43 10.32 -9.16
N GLY A 56 3.60 11.28 -9.57
CA GLY A 56 4.08 12.55 -10.14
C GLY A 56 4.93 13.38 -9.15
N VAL A 57 4.60 13.32 -7.86
CA VAL A 57 5.38 13.99 -6.81
C VAL A 57 6.71 13.28 -6.57
N SER A 58 6.70 11.95 -6.42
CA SER A 58 7.92 11.15 -6.22
C SER A 58 8.89 11.25 -7.40
N ASP A 59 8.41 11.21 -8.64
CA ASP A 59 9.26 11.33 -9.83
C ASP A 59 10.00 12.69 -9.85
N LYS A 60 9.33 13.76 -9.42
CA LYS A 60 9.93 15.10 -9.31
C LYS A 60 10.98 15.17 -8.21
N TYR A 61 10.71 14.58 -7.05
CA TYR A 61 11.71 14.50 -5.97
C TYR A 61 12.91 13.64 -6.35
N ASP A 62 12.69 12.50 -7.01
CA ASP A 62 13.77 11.61 -7.45
C ASP A 62 14.64 12.30 -8.50
N GLN A 63 14.04 13.04 -9.43
CA GLN A 63 14.76 13.89 -10.38
C GLN A 63 15.62 14.94 -9.67
N THR A 64 15.03 15.73 -8.77
CA THR A 64 15.78 16.76 -8.03
C THR A 64 16.87 16.15 -7.14
N PHE A 65 16.62 14.98 -6.56
CA PHE A 65 17.61 14.26 -5.78
C PHE A 65 18.79 13.81 -6.64
N ARG A 66 18.54 13.24 -7.83
CA ARG A 66 19.57 12.86 -8.80
C ARG A 66 20.41 14.06 -9.24
N GLU A 67 19.76 15.18 -9.55
CA GLU A 67 20.44 16.44 -9.88
C GLU A 67 21.34 16.92 -8.72
N LEU A 68 20.88 16.82 -7.46
CA LEU A 68 21.65 17.21 -6.28
C LEU A 68 22.86 16.31 -6.02
N ILE A 69 22.76 15.02 -6.32
CA ILE A 69 23.87 14.06 -6.14
C ILE A 69 24.75 13.89 -7.39
N GLY A 70 24.46 14.63 -8.47
CA GLY A 70 25.24 14.63 -9.71
C GLY A 70 25.07 13.38 -10.58
N LEU A 71 23.91 12.72 -10.50
CA LEU A 71 23.50 11.59 -11.35
C LEU A 71 22.53 12.01 -12.46
#